data_AF-A0A950SN16-F1
#
_entry.id   AF-A0A950SN16-F1
#
_cell.length_a   1.000
_cell.length_b   1.000
_cell.length_c   1.000
_cell.angle_alpha   90.00
_cell.angle_beta   90.00
_cell.angle_gamma   90.00
#
_symmetry.space_group_name_H-M   'P 1'
#
loop_
_entity.id
_entity.type
_entity.pdbx_description
1 polymer ?
#
loop_
_entity_poly.entity_id
_entity_poly.type
_entity_poly.pdbx_seq_one_letter_code
_entity_poly.pdbx_strand_id
1 'polypeptide(L)'
;SVADNALRLGQARTAVVIGAETFSRILDWDDRGTCVLFGDGAGALVLKAVSAASPGRRFVLSNHLHSDGRQYDILYVDGGPSSSRGSGFLRMHGREVFRHAVQHLSAVIDEALEANQLTAAEIDWLVPHQANSRIIDAMGRKLGLSPDKIVMTIEQHANTSAASIPLALEAAVDDGRIKPGHLVLMEALGGGLSWGASLVRW
;
A
#
# COMPACT_ATOMS: atom_id res chain seq x y z
N SER A 1 3.95 -11.23 -1.04
CA SER A 1 4.90 -11.64 -2.09
C SER A 1 6.20 -12.20 -1.51
N VAL A 2 7.17 -11.42 -1.01
CA VAL A 2 8.46 -11.97 -0.54
C VAL A 2 8.31 -12.85 0.70
N ALA A 3 7.76 -12.32 1.80
CA ALA A 3 7.53 -13.09 3.02
C ALA A 3 6.52 -14.21 2.81
N ASP A 4 5.45 -13.94 2.05
CA ASP A 4 4.45 -14.95 1.68
C ASP A 4 5.09 -16.13 0.92
N ASN A 5 5.96 -15.88 -0.05
CA ASN A 5 6.68 -16.92 -0.79
C ASN A 5 7.62 -17.71 0.12
N ALA A 6 8.37 -17.05 1.01
CA ALA A 6 9.24 -17.73 1.97
C ALA A 6 8.44 -18.67 2.90
N LEU A 7 7.24 -18.27 3.32
CA LEU A 7 6.35 -19.11 4.14
C LEU A 7 5.73 -20.27 3.32
N ARG A 8 5.24 -20.00 2.10
CA ARG A 8 4.61 -21.01 1.23
C ARG A 8 5.59 -22.09 0.79
N LEU A 9 6.84 -21.71 0.50
CA LEU A 9 7.90 -22.63 0.09
C LEU A 9 8.56 -23.34 1.29
N GLY A 10 8.11 -23.09 2.52
CA GLY A 10 8.64 -23.72 3.73
C GLY A 10 10.04 -23.26 4.13
N GLN A 11 10.53 -22.15 3.56
CA GLN A 11 11.83 -21.55 3.91
C GLN A 11 11.78 -20.86 5.28
N ALA A 12 10.59 -20.42 5.70
CA ALA A 12 10.32 -19.88 7.03
C ALA A 12 8.99 -20.41 7.58
N ARG A 13 8.83 -20.38 8.91
CA ARG A 13 7.54 -20.65 9.57
C ARG A 13 6.85 -19.40 10.09
N THR A 14 7.62 -18.35 10.34
CA THR A 14 7.15 -17.06 10.83
C THR A 14 8.03 -15.98 10.22
N ALA A 15 7.41 -14.88 9.83
CA ALA A 15 8.08 -13.71 9.28
C ALA A 15 7.47 -12.44 9.87
N VAL A 16 8.29 -11.42 10.09
CA VAL A 16 7.84 -10.07 10.41
C VAL A 16 8.06 -9.22 9.17
N VAL A 17 7.00 -8.56 8.70
CA VAL A 17 7.06 -7.61 7.58
C VAL A 17 6.85 -6.23 8.16
N ILE A 18 7.83 -5.35 7.98
CA ILE A 18 7.81 -3.98 8.51
C ILE A 18 7.77 -3.02 7.33
N GLY A 19 6.75 -2.16 7.30
CA GLY A 19 6.77 -0.96 6.49
C GLY A 19 7.15 0.20 7.41
N ALA A 20 8.27 0.86 7.13
CA ALA A 20 8.77 1.96 7.93
C ALA A 20 9.38 3.03 7.04
N GLU A 21 9.18 4.28 7.40
CA GLU A 21 9.65 5.41 6.62
C GLU A 21 9.95 6.62 7.49
N THR A 22 10.97 7.39 7.11
CA THR A 22 11.22 8.72 7.68
C THR A 22 11.38 9.78 6.60
N PHE A 23 10.31 10.01 5.82
CA PHE A 23 10.33 10.93 4.69
C PHE A 23 10.61 12.37 5.12
N SER A 24 10.28 12.77 6.35
CA SER A 24 10.56 14.12 6.88
C SER A 24 12.02 14.54 6.72
N ARG A 25 12.96 13.58 6.66
CA ARG A 25 14.40 13.79 6.49
C ARG A 25 14.83 14.10 5.05
N ILE A 26 13.94 13.87 4.09
CA ILE A 26 14.16 14.09 2.66
C ILE A 26 13.12 15.05 2.08
N LEU A 27 12.41 15.83 2.89
CA LEU A 27 11.51 16.88 2.41
C LEU A 27 12.26 18.20 2.27
N ASP A 28 12.01 18.86 1.14
CA ASP A 28 12.38 20.25 0.94
C ASP A 28 11.30 21.11 1.60
N TRP A 29 11.62 21.74 2.74
CA TRP A 29 10.65 22.50 3.53
C TRP A 29 10.16 23.78 2.83
N ASP A 30 10.86 24.24 1.79
CA ASP A 30 10.43 25.34 0.92
C ASP A 30 9.51 24.84 -0.21
N ASP A 31 9.49 23.53 -0.51
CA ASP A 31 8.57 22.91 -1.47
C ASP A 31 7.25 22.51 -0.79
N ARG A 32 6.29 23.45 -0.82
CA ARG A 32 4.91 23.20 -0.36
C ARG A 32 4.22 22.04 -1.09
N GLY A 33 4.68 21.64 -2.29
CA GLY A 33 4.12 20.53 -3.04
C GLY A 33 4.34 19.17 -2.37
N THR A 34 5.34 19.04 -1.50
CA THR A 34 5.71 17.79 -0.83
C THR A 34 5.72 17.92 0.69
N CYS A 35 6.20 19.03 1.25
CA CYS A 35 6.44 19.16 2.70
C CYS A 35 5.18 19.08 3.58
N VAL A 36 4.00 19.31 2.99
CA VAL A 36 2.70 19.22 3.67
C VAL A 36 2.02 17.86 3.54
N LEU A 37 2.59 16.96 2.73
CA LEU A 37 1.94 15.69 2.37
C LEU A 37 2.53 14.49 3.11
N PHE A 38 3.83 14.51 3.40
CA PHE A 38 4.54 13.33 3.88
C PHE A 38 4.83 13.41 5.39
N GLY A 39 4.88 12.23 6.01
CA GLY A 39 5.21 12.05 7.42
C GLY A 39 6.08 10.83 7.64
N ASP A 40 6.36 10.57 8.91
CA ASP A 40 7.18 9.45 9.36
C ASP A 40 6.31 8.42 10.08
N GLY A 41 6.69 7.15 10.00
CA GLY A 41 5.94 6.10 10.69
C GLY A 41 6.52 4.71 10.46
N ALA A 42 6.03 3.75 11.23
CA ALA A 42 6.30 2.34 11.05
C ALA A 42 5.11 1.50 11.48
N GLY A 43 4.80 0.46 10.72
CA GLY A 43 3.86 -0.57 11.13
C GLY A 43 4.35 -1.94 10.69
N ALA A 44 3.90 -2.98 11.40
CA ALA A 44 4.41 -4.33 11.24
C ALA A 44 3.31 -5.38 11.21
N LEU A 45 3.52 -6.42 10.41
CA LEU A 45 2.67 -7.61 10.34
C LEU A 45 3.49 -8.84 10.71
N VAL A 46 2.94 -9.68 11.57
CA VAL A 46 3.48 -11.02 11.83
C VAL A 46 2.73 -12.03 10.98
N LEU A 47 3.44 -12.67 10.07
CA LEU A 47 2.92 -13.71 9.21
C LEU A 47 3.38 -15.07 9.73
N LYS A 48 2.47 -16.03 9.77
CA LYS A 48 2.75 -17.40 10.19
C LYS A 48 2.29 -18.38 9.11
N ALA A 49 3.12 -19.36 8.81
CA ALA A 49 2.73 -20.47 7.94
C ALA A 49 1.59 -21.25 8.61
N VAL A 50 0.47 -21.41 7.91
CA VAL A 50 -0.71 -22.15 8.38
C VAL A 50 -1.05 -23.27 7.40
N SER A 51 -1.45 -24.43 7.93
CA SER A 51 -1.89 -25.55 7.09
C SER A 51 -3.18 -25.21 6.35
N ALA A 52 -3.30 -25.72 5.11
CA ALA A 52 -4.47 -25.66 4.23
C ALA A 52 -5.80 -26.01 4.94
N ALA A 53 -5.74 -26.88 5.94
CA ALA A 53 -6.92 -27.42 6.64
C ALA A 53 -7.28 -26.69 7.95
N SER A 54 -6.62 -25.58 8.29
CA SER A 54 -6.88 -24.89 9.57
C SER A 54 -8.29 -24.27 9.57
N PRO A 55 -9.11 -24.35 10.63
CA PRO A 55 -10.37 -23.59 10.72
C PRO A 55 -10.13 -22.08 10.91
N GLY A 56 -11.04 -21.21 10.43
CA GLY A 56 -10.99 -19.75 10.70
C GLY A 56 -9.85 -18.99 9.99
N ARG A 57 -9.54 -19.36 8.74
CA ARG A 57 -8.27 -19.03 8.08
C ARG A 57 -8.16 -17.56 7.72
N ARG A 58 -7.17 -16.88 8.32
CA ARG A 58 -6.55 -15.70 7.74
C ARG A 58 -5.47 -16.13 6.76
N PHE A 59 -5.53 -15.69 5.52
CA PHE A 59 -4.50 -16.01 4.54
C PHE A 59 -4.45 -14.97 3.44
N VAL A 60 -3.25 -14.79 2.90
CA VAL A 60 -3.06 -14.08 1.65
C VAL A 60 -3.64 -14.95 0.53
N LEU A 61 -4.57 -14.42 -0.25
CA LEU A 61 -5.13 -15.09 -1.42
C LEU A 61 -4.13 -15.00 -2.57
N SER A 62 -3.75 -13.77 -2.92
CA SER A 62 -2.77 -13.50 -3.98
C SER A 62 -2.03 -12.18 -3.71
N ASN A 63 -0.92 -11.99 -4.43
CA ASN A 63 -0.22 -10.73 -4.52
C ASN A 63 0.12 -10.47 -5.99
N HIS A 64 -0.08 -9.25 -6.45
CA HIS A 64 0.16 -8.81 -7.81
C HIS A 64 1.11 -7.62 -7.75
N LEU A 65 2.26 -7.70 -8.41
CA LEU A 65 3.33 -6.71 -8.30
C LEU A 65 3.85 -6.35 -9.69
N HIS A 66 4.06 -5.06 -9.91
CA HIS A 66 4.45 -4.50 -11.20
C HIS A 66 5.39 -3.30 -11.03
N SER A 67 6.07 -2.95 -12.12
CA SER A 67 6.90 -1.76 -12.18
C SER A 67 7.03 -1.26 -13.62
N ASP A 68 7.21 0.05 -13.80
CA ASP A 68 7.56 0.69 -15.07
C ASP A 68 8.60 1.79 -14.82
N GLY A 69 9.84 1.52 -15.23
CA GLY A 69 10.97 2.44 -15.04
C GLY A 69 10.97 3.64 -15.99
N ARG A 70 10.07 3.69 -16.98
CA ARG A 70 10.06 4.78 -17.98
C ARG A 70 9.60 6.11 -17.40
N GLN A 71 8.90 6.10 -16.26
CA GLN A 71 8.43 7.29 -15.54
C GLN A 71 9.13 7.46 -14.19
N TYR A 72 10.37 6.98 -14.05
CA TYR A 72 11.12 7.08 -12.80
C TYR A 72 11.27 8.52 -12.29
N ASP A 73 11.25 9.49 -13.20
CA ASP A 73 11.47 10.92 -12.96
C ASP A 73 10.22 11.66 -12.46
N ILE A 74 9.04 11.02 -12.39
CA ILE A 74 7.83 11.68 -11.88
C ILE A 74 7.73 11.67 -10.35
N LEU A 75 8.44 10.75 -9.68
CA LEU A 75 8.49 10.62 -8.23
C LEU A 75 9.82 9.96 -7.82
N TYR A 76 10.76 10.76 -7.34
CA TYR A 76 12.12 10.32 -7.03
C TYR A 76 12.75 11.17 -5.92
N VAL A 77 13.91 10.74 -5.44
CA VAL A 77 14.75 11.55 -4.54
C VAL A 77 15.97 12.00 -5.34
N ASP A 78 16.26 13.30 -5.36
CA ASP A 78 17.31 13.91 -6.20
C ASP A 78 18.74 13.75 -5.63
N GLY A 79 18.90 12.90 -4.62
CA GLY A 79 20.18 12.61 -3.99
C GLY A 79 20.40 11.12 -3.74
N GLY A 80 21.54 10.83 -3.13
CA GLY A 80 21.95 9.48 -2.82
C GLY A 80 23.42 9.42 -2.41
N PRO A 81 23.81 8.39 -1.64
CA PRO A 81 25.20 8.20 -1.23
C PRO A 81 26.19 8.21 -2.40
N SER A 82 25.77 7.66 -3.54
CA SER A 82 26.57 7.54 -4.76
C SER A 82 26.53 8.77 -5.69
N SER A 83 25.57 9.68 -5.51
CA SER A 83 25.37 10.84 -6.41
C SER A 83 25.80 12.15 -5.74
N SER A 84 25.01 12.63 -4.78
CA SER A 84 25.21 13.94 -4.14
C SER A 84 25.96 13.87 -2.80
N ARG A 85 26.33 12.66 -2.34
CA ARG A 85 26.90 12.39 -1.01
C ARG A 85 25.99 12.84 0.16
N GLY A 86 24.71 13.06 -0.13
CA GLY A 86 23.64 13.33 0.83
C GLY A 86 22.36 12.64 0.36
N SER A 87 21.32 12.62 1.19
CA SER A 87 20.04 11.99 0.84
C SER A 87 19.33 12.70 -0.31
N GLY A 88 19.53 14.01 -0.47
CA GLY A 88 18.74 14.84 -1.37
C GLY A 88 17.32 15.06 -0.84
N PHE A 89 16.46 15.54 -1.72
CA PHE A 89 15.06 15.84 -1.44
C PHE A 89 14.14 15.08 -2.38
N LEU A 90 12.95 14.76 -1.87
CA LEU A 90 11.85 14.22 -2.65
C LEU A 90 11.41 15.23 -3.71
N ARG A 91 11.29 14.77 -4.94
CA ARG A 91 10.75 15.50 -6.07
C ARG A 91 9.55 14.76 -6.62
N MET A 92 8.47 15.51 -6.87
CA MET A 92 7.20 14.93 -7.28
C MET A 92 6.48 15.77 -8.32
N HIS A 93 6.19 15.16 -9.47
CA HIS A 93 5.27 15.69 -10.48
C HIS A 93 3.84 15.23 -10.15
N GLY A 94 3.21 15.86 -9.15
CA GLY A 94 1.97 15.36 -8.53
C GLY A 94 0.81 15.08 -9.49
N ARG A 95 0.66 15.86 -10.56
CA ARG A 95 -0.37 15.61 -11.59
C ARG A 95 -0.11 14.32 -12.37
N GLU A 96 1.15 14.06 -12.70
CA GLU A 96 1.55 12.87 -13.45
C GLU A 96 1.42 11.63 -12.55
N VAL A 97 1.89 11.73 -11.30
CA VAL A 97 1.72 10.68 -10.27
C VAL A 97 0.24 10.33 -10.10
N PHE A 98 -0.64 11.31 -9.95
CA PHE A 98 -2.08 11.08 -9.80
C PHE A 98 -2.66 10.30 -10.99
N ARG A 99 -2.31 10.70 -12.23
CA ARG A 99 -2.82 10.04 -13.43
C ARG A 99 -2.39 8.58 -13.51
N HIS A 100 -1.09 8.32 -13.29
CA HIS A 100 -0.53 6.97 -13.29
C HIS A 100 -1.08 6.13 -12.14
N ALA A 101 -1.28 6.72 -10.96
CA ALA A 101 -1.89 6.06 -9.81
C ALA A 101 -3.27 5.48 -10.16
N VAL A 102 -4.20 6.30 -10.63
CA VAL A 102 -5.57 5.85 -10.94
C VAL A 102 -5.57 4.75 -12.02
N GLN A 103 -4.71 4.86 -13.04
CA GLN A 103 -4.62 3.87 -14.11
C GLN A 103 -4.06 2.52 -13.61
N HIS A 104 -2.88 2.54 -12.98
CA HIS A 104 -2.19 1.31 -12.58
C HIS A 104 -2.85 0.61 -11.41
N LEU A 105 -3.38 1.37 -10.44
CA LEU A 105 -4.08 0.82 -9.29
C LEU A 105 -5.40 0.16 -9.70
N SER A 106 -6.16 0.76 -10.63
CA SER A 106 -7.35 0.10 -11.17
C SER A 106 -7.00 -1.22 -11.83
N ALA A 107 -5.98 -1.24 -12.69
CA ALA A 107 -5.61 -2.43 -13.44
C ALA A 107 -5.14 -3.57 -12.53
N VAL A 108 -4.33 -3.28 -11.50
CA VAL A 108 -3.84 -4.33 -10.59
C VAL A 108 -4.92 -4.84 -9.64
N ILE A 109 -5.93 -4.03 -9.32
CA ILE A 109 -7.08 -4.48 -8.53
C ILE A 109 -7.97 -5.39 -9.38
N ASP A 110 -8.25 -5.01 -10.64
CA ASP A 110 -9.00 -5.86 -11.57
C ASP A 110 -8.30 -7.21 -11.75
N GLU A 111 -6.97 -7.21 -11.92
CA GLU A 111 -6.16 -8.44 -11.97
C GLU A 111 -6.27 -9.28 -10.69
N ALA A 112 -6.21 -8.65 -9.51
CA ALA A 112 -6.30 -9.35 -8.24
C ALA A 112 -7.68 -9.98 -8.01
N LEU A 113 -8.75 -9.30 -8.43
CA LEU A 113 -10.11 -9.82 -8.35
C LEU A 113 -10.32 -10.96 -9.34
N GLU A 114 -9.90 -10.80 -10.60
CA GLU A 114 -10.02 -11.81 -11.64
C GLU A 114 -9.25 -13.10 -11.28
N ALA A 115 -8.01 -12.97 -10.80
CA ALA A 115 -7.18 -14.11 -10.41
C ALA A 115 -7.80 -14.95 -9.27
N ASN A 116 -8.71 -14.36 -8.49
CA ASN A 116 -9.42 -15.03 -7.40
C ASN A 116 -10.90 -15.30 -7.70
N GLN A 117 -11.38 -14.99 -8.91
CA GLN A 117 -12.79 -15.14 -9.33
C GLN A 117 -13.75 -14.37 -8.43
N LEU A 118 -13.35 -13.16 -8.02
CA LEU A 118 -14.10 -12.27 -7.13
C LEU A 118 -14.53 -11.01 -7.86
N THR A 119 -15.49 -10.32 -7.28
CA THR A 119 -15.97 -9.02 -7.73
C THR A 119 -15.72 -7.95 -6.67
N ALA A 120 -15.71 -6.67 -7.08
CA ALA A 120 -15.52 -5.57 -6.13
C ALA A 120 -16.60 -5.52 -5.03
N ALA A 121 -17.80 -6.05 -5.29
CA ALA A 121 -18.90 -6.11 -4.32
C ALA A 121 -18.59 -7.03 -3.13
N GLU A 122 -17.69 -8.00 -3.29
CA GLU A 122 -17.27 -8.94 -2.25
C GLU A 122 -16.18 -8.40 -1.34
N ILE A 123 -15.60 -7.23 -1.68
CA ILE A 123 -14.64 -6.55 -0.83
C ILE A 123 -15.37 -5.98 0.40
N ASP A 124 -14.91 -6.38 1.58
CA ASP A 124 -15.38 -5.82 2.84
C ASP A 124 -14.64 -4.51 3.16
N TRP A 125 -13.32 -4.49 2.93
CA TRP A 125 -12.47 -3.33 3.22
C TRP A 125 -11.41 -3.09 2.15
N LEU A 126 -11.30 -1.83 1.72
CA LEU A 126 -10.15 -1.31 0.98
C LEU A 126 -9.21 -0.62 1.97
N VAL A 127 -7.94 -1.06 2.02
CA VAL A 127 -6.86 -0.44 2.80
C VAL A 127 -5.80 0.06 1.81
N PRO A 128 -5.97 1.27 1.27
CA PRO A 128 -5.09 1.79 0.23
C PRO A 128 -3.82 2.40 0.83
N HIS A 129 -2.80 2.59 0.00
CA HIS A 129 -1.71 3.52 0.31
C HIS A 129 -2.28 4.91 0.61
N GLN A 130 -1.88 5.49 1.75
CA GLN A 130 -2.36 6.78 2.22
C GLN A 130 -1.66 7.96 1.51
N ALA A 131 -1.72 7.99 0.17
CA ALA A 131 -1.01 8.96 -0.65
C ALA A 131 -1.65 10.36 -0.64
N ASN A 132 -2.96 10.39 -0.91
CA ASN A 132 -3.77 11.58 -1.06
C ASN A 132 -5.25 11.15 -1.05
N SER A 133 -6.10 11.85 -0.30
CA SER A 133 -7.55 11.57 -0.26
C SER A 133 -8.18 11.53 -1.66
N ARG A 134 -7.73 12.38 -2.60
CA ARG A 134 -8.26 12.39 -3.97
C ARG A 134 -8.00 11.10 -4.75
N ILE A 135 -6.85 10.44 -4.52
CA ILE A 135 -6.54 9.15 -5.16
C ILE A 135 -7.41 8.06 -4.54
N ILE A 136 -7.48 8.04 -3.21
CA ILE A 136 -8.29 7.09 -2.44
C ILE A 136 -9.77 7.16 -2.86
N ASP A 137 -10.32 8.37 -2.94
CA ASP A 137 -11.69 8.60 -3.38
C ASP A 137 -11.93 8.17 -4.84
N ALA A 138 -10.96 8.39 -5.72
CA ALA A 138 -11.04 7.97 -7.11
C ALA A 138 -11.06 6.45 -7.23
N MET A 139 -10.24 5.75 -6.43
CA MET A 139 -10.22 4.29 -6.36
C MET A 139 -11.52 3.74 -5.78
N GLY A 140 -12.04 4.33 -4.69
CA GLY A 140 -13.33 3.98 -4.12
C GLY A 140 -14.47 4.05 -5.14
N ARG A 141 -14.58 5.17 -5.86
CA ARG A 141 -15.57 5.34 -6.93
C ARG A 141 -15.39 4.35 -8.07
N LYS A 142 -14.15 4.10 -8.49
CA LYS A 142 -13.83 3.16 -9.58
C LYS A 142 -14.28 1.73 -9.25
N LEU A 143 -14.15 1.33 -7.98
CA LEU A 143 -14.56 0.01 -7.48
C LEU A 143 -16.05 -0.06 -7.09
N GLY A 144 -16.77 1.06 -7.10
CA GLY A 144 -18.15 1.12 -6.64
C GLY A 144 -18.29 0.84 -5.13
N LEU A 145 -17.24 1.09 -4.34
CA LEU A 145 -17.26 0.90 -2.89
C LEU A 145 -17.89 2.11 -2.18
N SER A 146 -18.65 1.84 -1.12
CA SER A 146 -19.06 2.89 -0.20
C SER A 146 -17.83 3.52 0.47
N PRO A 147 -17.77 4.85 0.67
CA PRO A 147 -16.70 5.49 1.44
C PRO A 147 -16.47 4.83 2.81
N ASP A 148 -17.52 4.31 3.45
CA ASP A 148 -17.44 3.64 4.76
C ASP A 148 -16.69 2.29 4.73
N LYS A 149 -16.42 1.74 3.54
CA LYS A 149 -15.60 0.52 3.34
C LYS A 149 -14.13 0.84 3.04
N ILE A 150 -13.75 2.12 3.07
CA ILE A 150 -12.39 2.57 2.74
C ILE A 150 -11.71 3.03 4.02
N VAL A 151 -10.57 2.42 4.34
CA VAL A 151 -9.79 2.81 5.51
C VAL A 151 -8.95 4.04 5.16
N MET A 152 -9.31 5.18 5.75
CA MET A 152 -8.55 6.42 5.65
C MET A 152 -7.92 6.77 7.00
N THR A 153 -6.60 6.93 7.00
CA THR A 153 -5.80 7.41 8.14
C THR A 153 -4.86 8.56 7.77
N ILE A 154 -4.96 9.06 6.53
CA ILE A 154 -4.10 10.13 6.02
C ILE A 154 -4.20 11.43 6.82
N GLU A 155 -5.36 11.72 7.43
CA GLU A 155 -5.55 12.91 8.26
C GLU A 155 -4.78 12.83 9.60
N GLN A 156 -4.51 11.61 10.08
CA GLN A 156 -3.80 11.35 11.33
C GLN A 156 -2.30 11.17 11.10
N HIS A 157 -1.92 10.54 9.98
CA HIS A 157 -0.53 10.10 9.76
C HIS A 157 0.17 10.81 8.60
N ALA A 158 -0.54 11.61 7.79
CA ALA A 158 -0.06 12.05 6.48
C ALA A 158 0.31 10.86 5.57
N ASN A 159 1.09 11.09 4.52
CA ASN A 159 1.67 10.04 3.69
C ASN A 159 2.96 9.50 4.31
N THR A 160 2.89 8.31 4.91
CA THR A 160 4.04 7.61 5.53
C THR A 160 4.67 6.54 4.63
N SER A 161 4.53 6.67 3.30
CA SER A 161 5.14 5.76 2.32
C SER A 161 4.82 4.28 2.64
N ALA A 162 5.83 3.44 2.78
CA ALA A 162 5.73 2.01 3.09
C ALA A 162 5.00 1.70 4.40
N ALA A 163 4.97 2.63 5.37
CA ALA A 163 4.29 2.41 6.65
C ALA A 163 2.77 2.62 6.57
N SER A 164 2.28 3.29 5.53
CA SER A 164 0.89 3.74 5.44
C SER A 164 -0.14 2.61 5.50
N ILE A 165 0.06 1.51 4.77
CA ILE A 165 -0.87 0.37 4.77
C ILE A 165 -0.85 -0.35 6.13
N PRO A 166 0.31 -0.75 6.70
CA PRO A 166 0.35 -1.35 8.02
C PRO A 166 -0.30 -0.48 9.12
N LEU A 167 -0.04 0.84 9.13
CA LEU A 167 -0.65 1.76 10.09
C LEU A 167 -2.17 1.88 9.90
N ALA A 168 -2.63 1.97 8.65
CA ALA A 168 -4.07 2.02 8.34
C ALA A 168 -4.77 0.71 8.73
N LEU A 169 -4.14 -0.43 8.45
CA LEU A 169 -4.65 -1.75 8.78
C LEU A 169 -4.74 -1.94 10.30
N GLU A 170 -3.71 -1.56 11.05
CA GLU A 170 -3.73 -1.58 12.52
C GLU A 170 -4.89 -0.75 13.06
N ALA A 171 -5.02 0.52 12.63
CA ALA A 171 -6.09 1.40 13.09
C ALA A 171 -7.50 0.81 12.85
N ALA A 172 -7.74 0.19 11.69
CA ALA A 172 -9.03 -0.41 11.36
C ALA A 172 -9.28 -1.76 12.04
N VAL A 173 -8.24 -2.46 12.48
CA VAL A 173 -8.38 -3.67 13.28
C VAL A 173 -8.67 -3.30 14.73
N ASP A 174 -7.94 -2.32 15.28
CA ASP A 174 -8.05 -1.90 16.67
C ASP A 174 -9.41 -1.26 16.99
N ASP A 175 -9.99 -0.50 16.05
CA ASP A 175 -11.33 0.08 16.23
C ASP A 175 -12.48 -0.86 15.82
N GLY A 176 -12.15 -2.09 15.41
CA GLY A 176 -13.13 -3.15 15.15
C GLY A 176 -13.84 -3.07 13.80
N ARG A 177 -13.40 -2.20 12.87
CA ARG A 177 -13.88 -2.18 11.48
C ARG A 177 -13.54 -3.49 10.75
N ILE A 178 -12.28 -3.90 10.78
CA ILE A 178 -11.78 -5.14 10.15
C ILE A 178 -11.87 -6.31 11.14
N LYS A 179 -12.57 -7.38 10.74
CA LYS A 179 -12.88 -8.55 11.58
C LYS A 179 -12.48 -9.85 10.88
N PRO A 180 -12.30 -10.96 11.64
CA PRO A 180 -12.09 -12.27 11.06
C PRO A 180 -13.18 -12.63 10.04
N GLY A 181 -12.77 -13.16 8.88
CA GLY A 181 -13.59 -13.51 7.74
C GLY A 181 -13.69 -12.43 6.66
N HIS A 182 -13.39 -11.18 6.97
CA HIS A 182 -13.49 -10.08 6.01
C HIS A 182 -12.50 -10.25 4.86
N LEU A 183 -12.94 -9.92 3.64
CA LEU A 183 -12.08 -9.77 2.48
C LEU A 183 -11.48 -8.35 2.47
N VAL A 184 -10.16 -8.28 2.67
CA VAL A 184 -9.40 -7.03 2.71
C VAL A 184 -8.54 -6.92 1.45
N LEU A 185 -8.75 -5.85 0.68
CA LEU A 185 -7.92 -5.48 -0.45
C LEU A 185 -6.94 -4.38 -0.02
N MET A 186 -5.65 -4.63 -0.21
CA MET A 186 -4.59 -3.65 -0.03
C MET A 186 -3.97 -3.32 -1.38
N GLU A 187 -3.70 -2.04 -1.64
CA GLU A 187 -3.09 -1.58 -2.89
C GLU A 187 -2.14 -0.41 -2.62
N ALA A 188 -1.05 -0.32 -3.39
CA ALA A 188 -0.09 0.77 -3.30
C ALA A 188 0.54 1.09 -4.64
N LEU A 189 0.93 2.35 -4.82
CA LEU A 189 1.81 2.83 -5.88
C LEU A 189 2.82 3.82 -5.31
N GLY A 190 4.06 3.75 -5.77
CA GLY A 190 5.15 4.63 -5.36
C GLY A 190 6.18 4.86 -6.46
N GLY A 191 7.29 5.52 -6.10
CA GLY A 191 8.40 5.82 -7.00
C GLY A 191 8.95 4.57 -7.69
N GLY A 192 9.51 4.76 -8.88
CA GLY A 192 10.00 3.68 -9.74
C GLY A 192 9.59 3.82 -11.21
N LEU A 193 8.31 3.82 -11.58
CA LEU A 193 7.14 3.55 -10.73
C LEU A 193 7.06 2.07 -10.34
N SER A 194 6.53 1.81 -9.14
CA SER A 194 6.22 0.48 -8.65
C SER A 194 4.81 0.47 -8.08
N TRP A 195 4.06 -0.61 -8.31
CA TRP A 195 2.70 -0.75 -7.76
C TRP A 195 2.34 -2.21 -7.52
N GLY A 196 1.30 -2.41 -6.72
CA GLY A 196 0.81 -3.75 -6.45
C GLY A 196 -0.48 -3.78 -5.66
N ALA A 197 -1.09 -4.97 -5.63
CA ALA A 197 -2.22 -5.29 -4.78
C ALA A 197 -2.02 -6.61 -4.05
N SER A 198 -2.58 -6.71 -2.85
CA SER A 198 -2.65 -7.94 -2.07
C SER A 198 -4.08 -8.13 -1.59
N LEU A 199 -4.62 -9.32 -1.85
CA LEU A 199 -5.95 -9.69 -1.41
C LEU A 199 -5.82 -10.68 -0.25
N VAL A 200 -6.47 -10.37 0.87
CA VAL A 200 -6.31 -11.11 2.13
C VAL A 200 -7.66 -11.44 2.71
N ARG A 201 -7.84 -12.70 3.14
CA ARG A 201 -8.89 -13.05 4.09
C ARG A 201 -8.35 -12.72 5.48
N TRP A 202 -8.95 -11.73 6.16
CA TRP A 202 -8.61 -11.39 7.55
C TRP A 202 -9.33 -12.29 8.53
#